data_AF-G4YJT4-F1
#
_entry.id   AF-G4YJT4-F1
#
_cell.length_a   1.000
_cell.length_b   1.000
_cell.length_c   1.000
_cell.angle_alpha   90.00
_cell.angle_beta   90.00
_cell.angle_gamma   90.00
#
_symmetry.space_group_name_H-M   'P 1'
#
loop_
_entity.id
_entity.type
_entity.pdbx_description
1 polymer ?
#
loop_
_entity_poly.entity_id
_entity_poly.type
_entity_poly.pdbx_seq_one_letter_code
_entity_poly.pdbx_strand_id
1 'polypeptide(L)'
;VRAFFLQYAESVLDKHSLRACFVLFVKETRNRLDTEVFQNTQLQSLANVAEEVIAAVYSCSFFHARRPQIREILSGQSFAGWNAFVAQMRQTYVNVSTCPRSISRTIAVRDSEPNFNRAHPPQNSIESDWNAEWFLQVDEAVWKPSQQTMKADSKSGCDGFAEDSEAICLLTLFETMSQIVRLQVAIDAQACVLRIRSTEGVASALDCMCLVLDGKERVFSQFPNGLASGIGSGRHGDYIGETRVEKPGRLVVYLQVFTWSTEIHRPSYHVRLRIECWQSKRLCVSGDVLATTAPASFPLEDTSNLGEMPLRMKRAAVANFFEQQLQDYSAGEWATSPSAGPWRELGRFRLSYLKA
;
A
#
# COMPACT_ATOMS: atom_id res chain seq x y z
N VAL A 1 -16.39 -2.45 -11.10
CA VAL A 1 -15.63 -1.50 -10.27
C VAL A 1 -14.92 -0.44 -11.11
N ARG A 2 -13.94 -0.76 -11.97
CA ARG A 2 -13.22 0.24 -12.80
C ARG A 2 -14.12 1.14 -13.67
N ALA A 3 -15.04 0.55 -14.43
CA ALA A 3 -15.92 1.31 -15.33
C ALA A 3 -16.76 2.35 -14.57
N PHE A 4 -17.19 2.01 -13.35
CA PHE A 4 -17.90 2.91 -12.45
C PHE A 4 -17.06 4.16 -12.13
N PHE A 5 -15.82 3.98 -11.66
CA PHE A 5 -14.96 5.12 -11.29
C PHE A 5 -14.68 6.05 -12.49
N LEU A 6 -14.49 5.50 -13.68
CA LEU A 6 -14.28 6.30 -14.90
C LEU A 6 -15.55 7.06 -15.31
N GLN A 7 -16.71 6.40 -15.28
CA GLN A 7 -17.98 7.00 -15.65
C GLN A 7 -18.37 8.16 -14.73
N TYR A 8 -18.10 8.04 -13.44
CA TYR A 8 -18.53 9.02 -12.44
C TYR A 8 -17.41 9.98 -12.01
N ALA A 9 -16.22 9.93 -12.60
CA ALA A 9 -15.02 10.66 -12.16
C ALA A 9 -15.27 12.16 -11.88
N GLU A 10 -16.05 12.84 -12.73
CA GLU A 10 -16.37 14.27 -12.59
C GLU A 10 -17.23 14.60 -11.36
N SER A 11 -17.93 13.61 -10.80
CA SER A 11 -18.74 13.79 -9.58
C SER A 11 -17.91 14.21 -8.37
N VAL A 12 -16.58 14.08 -8.43
CA VAL A 12 -15.67 14.57 -7.39
C VAL A 12 -15.74 16.08 -7.19
N LEU A 13 -16.17 16.83 -8.22
CA LEU A 13 -16.23 18.30 -8.21
C LEU A 13 -17.44 18.84 -7.43
N ASP A 14 -18.48 18.02 -7.21
CA ASP A 14 -19.68 18.39 -6.45
C ASP A 14 -19.94 17.40 -5.30
N LYS A 15 -20.05 17.93 -4.09
CA LYS A 15 -20.21 17.13 -2.87
C LYS A 15 -21.51 16.31 -2.86
N HIS A 16 -22.59 16.85 -3.40
CA HIS A 16 -23.88 16.15 -3.44
C HIS A 16 -23.85 14.99 -4.44
N SER A 17 -23.31 15.24 -5.63
CA SER A 17 -23.10 14.24 -6.67
C SER A 17 -22.16 13.13 -6.20
N LEU A 18 -21.06 13.46 -5.52
CA LEU A 18 -20.14 12.47 -4.97
C LEU A 18 -20.80 11.55 -3.94
N ARG A 19 -21.64 12.11 -3.06
CA ARG A 19 -22.42 11.33 -2.08
C ARG A 19 -23.44 10.42 -2.76
N ALA A 20 -24.17 10.94 -3.75
CA ALA A 20 -25.11 10.14 -4.53
C ALA A 20 -24.40 8.99 -5.27
N CYS A 21 -23.22 9.26 -5.84
CA CYS A 21 -22.39 8.25 -6.49
C CYS A 21 -21.91 7.18 -5.51
N PHE A 22 -21.54 7.54 -4.28
CA PHE A 22 -21.16 6.54 -3.27
C PHE A 22 -22.31 5.59 -2.93
N VAL A 23 -23.53 6.11 -2.75
CA VAL A 23 -24.72 5.27 -2.51
C VAL A 23 -24.98 4.34 -3.71
N LEU A 24 -24.84 4.85 -4.93
CA LEU A 24 -24.98 4.05 -6.14
C LEU A 24 -23.92 2.95 -6.23
N PHE A 25 -22.66 3.28 -5.93
CA PHE A 25 -21.54 2.35 -5.91
C PHE A 25 -21.78 1.19 -4.95
N VAL A 26 -22.21 1.49 -3.72
CA VAL A 26 -22.53 0.48 -2.70
C VAL A 26 -23.67 -0.42 -3.18
N LYS A 27 -24.72 0.15 -3.76
CA LYS A 27 -25.86 -0.62 -4.29
C LYS A 27 -25.45 -1.54 -5.44
N GLU A 28 -24.68 -1.04 -6.40
CA GLU A 28 -24.21 -1.85 -7.53
C GLU A 28 -23.27 -2.96 -7.06
N THR A 29 -22.34 -2.66 -6.15
CA THR A 29 -21.41 -3.65 -5.60
C THR A 29 -22.15 -4.73 -4.81
N ARG A 30 -23.14 -4.36 -4.00
CA ARG A 30 -24.03 -5.32 -3.33
C ARG A 30 -24.73 -6.23 -4.34
N ASN A 31 -25.41 -5.67 -5.33
CA ASN A 31 -26.17 -6.45 -6.30
C ASN A 31 -25.26 -7.43 -7.06
N ARG A 32 -24.04 -7.00 -7.38
CA ARG A 32 -23.03 -7.84 -8.02
C ARG A 32 -22.57 -8.97 -7.11
N LEU A 33 -22.27 -8.70 -5.83
CA LEU A 33 -21.94 -9.74 -4.86
C LEU A 33 -23.08 -10.76 -4.70
N ASP A 34 -24.31 -10.28 -4.59
CA ASP A 34 -25.49 -11.14 -4.47
C ASP A 34 -25.63 -12.06 -5.70
N THR A 35 -25.45 -11.52 -6.91
CA THR A 35 -25.66 -12.27 -8.17
C THR A 35 -24.47 -13.15 -8.54
N GLU A 36 -23.24 -12.61 -8.48
CA GLU A 36 -22.02 -13.27 -8.97
C GLU A 36 -21.44 -14.25 -7.94
N VAL A 37 -21.62 -13.98 -6.64
CA VAL A 37 -21.01 -14.76 -5.55
C VAL A 37 -22.06 -15.50 -4.75
N PHE A 38 -22.99 -14.80 -4.11
CA PHE A 38 -23.82 -15.41 -3.07
C PHE A 38 -25.00 -16.23 -3.60
N GLN A 39 -25.50 -15.96 -4.81
CA GLN A 39 -26.60 -16.70 -5.42
C GLN A 39 -26.37 -18.21 -5.44
N ASN A 40 -25.11 -18.63 -5.58
CA ASN A 40 -24.71 -20.04 -5.63
C ASN A 40 -24.29 -20.60 -4.25
N THR A 41 -24.45 -19.82 -3.18
CA THR A 41 -24.12 -20.22 -1.80
C THR A 41 -25.39 -20.47 -0.99
N GLN A 42 -25.26 -21.20 0.11
CA GLN A 42 -26.38 -21.41 1.04
C GLN A 42 -26.91 -20.10 1.65
N LEU A 43 -26.07 -19.07 1.73
CA LEU A 43 -26.44 -17.76 2.28
C LEU A 43 -27.23 -16.91 1.28
N GLN A 44 -27.11 -17.15 -0.04
CA GLN A 44 -27.89 -16.52 -1.12
C GLN A 44 -27.72 -15.00 -1.32
N SER A 45 -27.46 -14.22 -0.27
CA SER A 45 -27.28 -12.77 -0.33
C SER A 45 -26.34 -12.26 0.76
N LEU A 46 -25.74 -11.09 0.51
CA LEU A 46 -24.89 -10.35 1.43
C LEU A 46 -25.65 -9.98 2.72
N ALA A 47 -26.96 -9.73 2.64
CA ALA A 47 -27.77 -9.45 3.81
C ALA A 47 -27.79 -10.65 4.78
N ASN A 48 -28.00 -11.86 4.25
CA ASN A 48 -27.97 -13.08 5.07
C ASN A 48 -26.58 -13.36 5.61
N VAL A 49 -25.52 -13.10 4.83
CA VAL A 49 -24.14 -13.19 5.35
C VAL A 49 -23.92 -12.24 6.52
N ALA A 50 -24.38 -10.99 6.41
CA ALA A 50 -24.24 -10.01 7.46
C ALA A 50 -24.98 -10.43 8.75
N GLU A 51 -26.20 -10.95 8.62
CA GLU A 51 -26.96 -11.48 9.76
C GLU A 51 -26.25 -12.65 10.45
N GLU A 52 -25.72 -13.62 9.69
CA GLU A 52 -24.97 -14.74 10.25
C GLU A 52 -23.69 -14.29 10.95
N VAL A 53 -22.96 -13.31 10.38
CA VAL A 53 -21.77 -12.72 11.01
C VAL A 53 -22.15 -12.02 12.32
N ILE A 54 -23.22 -11.22 12.32
CA ILE A 54 -23.71 -10.55 13.53
C ILE A 54 -24.12 -11.59 14.58
N ALA A 55 -24.92 -12.60 14.19
CA ALA A 55 -25.35 -13.67 15.07
C ALA A 55 -24.16 -14.43 15.68
N ALA A 56 -23.14 -14.76 14.88
CA ALA A 56 -21.92 -15.41 15.34
C ALA A 56 -21.15 -14.55 16.36
N VAL A 57 -20.99 -13.24 16.10
CA VAL A 57 -20.32 -12.29 17.00
C VAL A 57 -21.03 -12.17 18.35
N TYR A 58 -22.37 -12.26 18.35
CA TYR A 58 -23.16 -12.17 19.57
C TYR A 58 -23.38 -13.49 20.29
N SER A 59 -23.31 -14.63 19.61
CA SER A 59 -23.59 -15.95 20.19
C SER A 59 -22.34 -16.71 20.62
N CYS A 60 -21.18 -16.48 19.97
CA CYS A 60 -19.94 -17.17 20.27
C CYS A 60 -19.00 -16.30 21.11
N SER A 61 -18.59 -16.81 22.29
CA SER A 61 -17.70 -16.09 23.21
C SER A 61 -16.37 -15.69 22.59
N PHE A 62 -15.87 -16.49 21.64
CA PHE A 62 -14.64 -16.23 20.90
C PHE A 62 -14.65 -14.89 20.15
N PHE A 63 -15.82 -14.43 19.68
CA PHE A 63 -15.94 -13.21 18.88
C PHE A 63 -16.42 -11.98 19.69
N HIS A 64 -16.59 -12.10 21.01
CA HIS A 64 -17.12 -11.01 21.83
C HIS A 64 -16.29 -9.72 21.74
N ALA A 65 -14.97 -9.83 21.54
CA ALA A 65 -14.07 -8.69 21.35
C ALA A 65 -14.43 -7.80 20.14
N ARG A 66 -15.14 -8.36 19.13
CA ARG A 66 -15.54 -7.65 17.90
C ARG A 66 -16.87 -6.90 18.02
N ARG A 67 -17.61 -7.09 19.12
CA ARG A 67 -18.92 -6.43 19.34
C ARG A 67 -18.89 -4.89 19.25
N PRO A 68 -17.88 -4.18 19.80
CA PRO A 68 -17.82 -2.72 19.69
C PRO A 68 -17.79 -2.26 18.22
N GLN A 69 -17.03 -2.95 17.36
CA GLN A 69 -16.88 -2.63 15.94
C GLN A 69 -18.20 -2.85 15.18
N ILE A 70 -18.90 -3.95 15.46
CA ILE A 70 -20.23 -4.21 14.87
C ILE A 70 -21.24 -3.13 15.30
N ARG A 71 -21.24 -2.72 16.58
CA ARG A 71 -22.13 -1.66 17.07
C ARG A 71 -21.86 -0.32 16.40
N GLU A 72 -20.59 0.02 16.20
CA GLU A 72 -20.20 1.24 15.50
C GLU A 72 -20.76 1.26 14.07
N ILE A 73 -20.59 0.16 13.32
CA ILE A 73 -21.13 0.02 11.95
C ILE A 73 -22.65 0.16 11.94
N LEU A 74 -23.33 -0.55 12.85
CA LEU A 74 -24.80 -0.54 12.92
C LEU A 74 -25.37 0.80 13.42
N SER A 75 -24.60 1.56 14.20
CA SER A 75 -25.01 2.89 14.69
C SER A 75 -25.13 3.94 13.57
N GLY A 76 -24.58 3.67 12.38
CA GLY A 76 -24.70 4.52 11.20
C GLY A 76 -23.99 5.87 11.31
N GLN A 77 -23.13 6.07 12.33
CA GLN A 77 -22.46 7.36 12.55
C GLN A 77 -21.37 7.65 11.51
N SER A 78 -20.88 6.63 10.80
CA SER A 78 -19.85 6.77 9.76
C SER A 78 -20.19 5.97 8.51
N PHE A 79 -19.79 6.49 7.34
CA PHE A 79 -19.86 5.75 6.09
C PHE A 79 -18.56 4.95 5.94
N ALA A 80 -18.59 3.68 6.33
CA ALA A 80 -17.47 2.77 6.12
C ALA A 80 -17.00 2.80 4.66
N GLY A 81 -15.71 3.01 4.44
CA GLY A 81 -15.12 3.07 3.09
C GLY A 81 -15.30 4.41 2.33
N TRP A 82 -15.98 5.41 2.89
CA TRP A 82 -16.16 6.71 2.22
C TRP A 82 -14.83 7.38 1.87
N ASN A 83 -13.89 7.47 2.81
CA ASN A 83 -12.59 8.11 2.57
C ASN A 83 -11.81 7.39 1.46
N ALA A 84 -11.87 6.05 1.44
CA ALA A 84 -11.23 5.25 0.41
C ALA A 84 -11.87 5.49 -0.96
N PHE A 85 -13.20 5.51 -1.02
CA PHE A 85 -13.95 5.82 -2.24
C PHE A 85 -13.63 7.22 -2.78
N VAL A 86 -13.63 8.24 -1.91
CA VAL A 86 -13.31 9.62 -2.30
C VAL A 86 -11.87 9.73 -2.79
N ALA A 87 -10.92 9.11 -2.09
CA ALA A 87 -9.52 9.07 -2.53
C ALA A 87 -9.39 8.43 -3.92
N GLN A 88 -10.08 7.32 -4.16
CA GLN A 88 -10.07 6.66 -5.46
C GLN A 88 -10.72 7.51 -6.56
N MET A 89 -11.88 8.11 -6.31
CA MET A 89 -12.56 9.01 -7.26
C MET A 89 -11.70 10.20 -7.65
N ARG A 90 -11.07 10.85 -6.65
CA ARG A 90 -10.11 11.96 -6.89
C ARG A 90 -8.97 11.52 -7.78
N GLN A 91 -8.39 10.36 -7.48
CA GLN A 91 -7.27 9.87 -8.26
C GLN A 91 -7.68 9.53 -9.70
N THR A 92 -8.83 8.88 -9.90
CA THR A 92 -9.36 8.61 -11.23
C THR A 92 -9.62 9.90 -12.01
N TYR A 93 -10.22 10.90 -11.36
CA TYR A 93 -10.43 12.22 -11.99
C TYR A 93 -9.10 12.85 -12.42
N VAL A 94 -8.10 12.90 -11.52
CA VAL A 94 -6.76 13.43 -11.86
C VAL A 94 -6.18 12.71 -13.07
N ASN A 95 -6.17 11.36 -13.07
CA ASN A 95 -5.63 10.58 -14.19
C ASN A 95 -6.35 10.93 -15.51
N VAL A 96 -7.69 10.99 -15.51
CA VAL A 96 -8.48 11.33 -16.70
C VAL A 96 -8.22 12.78 -17.16
N SER A 97 -8.14 13.73 -16.24
CA SER A 97 -7.94 15.15 -16.53
C SER A 97 -6.51 15.50 -16.96
N THR A 98 -5.48 14.81 -16.43
CA THR A 98 -4.08 15.01 -16.82
C THR A 98 -3.70 14.28 -18.10
N CYS A 99 -4.50 13.29 -18.52
CA CYS A 99 -4.36 12.60 -19.80
C CYS A 99 -5.51 12.91 -20.78
N PRO A 100 -5.79 14.18 -21.16
CA PRO A 100 -6.95 14.53 -21.95
C PRO A 100 -6.85 14.13 -23.44
N ARG A 101 -5.76 13.49 -23.90
CA ARG A 101 -5.47 13.30 -25.34
C ARG A 101 -4.95 11.93 -25.82
N SER A 102 -4.77 10.91 -24.97
CA SER A 102 -4.15 9.65 -25.44
C SER A 102 -5.09 8.45 -25.63
N ILE A 103 -6.33 8.47 -25.15
CA ILE A 103 -7.15 7.23 -25.13
C ILE A 103 -8.56 7.40 -25.71
N SER A 104 -9.13 8.62 -25.75
CA SER A 104 -10.57 8.76 -26.01
C SER A 104 -11.01 9.13 -27.43
N ARG A 105 -10.15 9.22 -28.46
CA ARG A 105 -10.63 9.45 -29.85
C ARG A 105 -9.91 8.72 -31.00
N THR A 106 -8.91 7.86 -30.75
CA THR A 106 -8.19 7.17 -31.85
C THR A 106 -8.03 5.66 -31.69
N ILE A 107 -8.81 5.00 -30.82
CA ILE A 107 -8.89 3.53 -30.77
C ILE A 107 -10.36 3.12 -30.89
N ALA A 108 -10.99 3.58 -31.98
CA ALA A 108 -12.12 2.89 -32.60
C ALA A 108 -11.62 1.96 -33.71
N VAL A 109 -10.42 1.37 -33.55
CA VAL A 109 -9.81 0.44 -34.51
C VAL A 109 -9.02 -0.64 -33.76
N ARG A 110 -9.57 -1.87 -33.77
CA ARG A 110 -8.97 -3.20 -33.48
C ARG A 110 -8.73 -3.60 -32.01
N ASP A 111 -9.68 -4.35 -31.45
CA ASP A 111 -9.62 -5.64 -30.71
C ASP A 111 -8.44 -6.02 -29.80
N SER A 112 -7.55 -5.10 -29.43
CA SER A 112 -6.53 -5.38 -28.42
C SER A 112 -6.34 -4.16 -27.53
N GLU A 113 -6.68 -4.31 -26.25
CA GLU A 113 -6.37 -3.31 -25.23
C GLU A 113 -4.87 -2.95 -25.31
N PRO A 114 -4.51 -1.66 -25.16
CA PRO A 114 -3.12 -1.24 -25.22
C PRO A 114 -2.31 -1.94 -24.12
N ASN A 115 -1.34 -2.76 -24.55
CA ASN A 115 -0.44 -3.48 -23.65
C ASN A 115 0.57 -2.50 -23.01
N PHE A 116 0.89 -2.69 -21.72
CA PHE A 116 1.82 -1.85 -20.96
C PHE A 116 3.17 -1.64 -21.65
N ASN A 117 3.72 -2.70 -22.28
CA ASN A 117 4.98 -2.62 -23.03
C ASN A 117 4.88 -1.73 -24.29
N ARG A 118 3.69 -1.60 -24.89
CA ARG A 118 3.46 -0.68 -26.02
C ARG A 118 3.28 0.76 -25.56
N ALA A 119 2.73 0.97 -24.37
CA ALA A 119 2.57 2.29 -23.78
C ALA A 119 3.89 2.87 -23.24
N HIS A 120 4.82 1.99 -22.85
CA HIS A 120 6.14 2.35 -22.33
C HIS A 120 7.25 1.61 -23.10
N PRO A 121 7.42 1.89 -24.40
CA PRO A 121 8.42 1.21 -25.22
C PRO A 121 9.84 1.56 -24.75
N PRO A 122 10.75 0.59 -24.63
CA PRO A 122 12.14 0.86 -24.26
C PRO A 122 12.85 1.64 -25.37
N GLN A 123 13.62 2.66 -24.99
CA GLN A 123 14.36 3.52 -25.94
C GLN A 123 15.84 3.17 -26.04
N ASN A 124 16.36 2.39 -25.08
CA ASN A 124 17.77 1.98 -25.02
C ASN A 124 17.91 0.57 -24.43
N SER A 125 19.13 0.03 -24.41
CA SER A 125 19.39 -1.33 -23.93
C SER A 125 19.06 -1.52 -22.44
N ILE A 126 19.33 -0.53 -21.60
CA ILE A 126 19.01 -0.59 -20.15
C ILE A 126 17.50 -0.71 -19.96
N GLU A 127 16.73 0.13 -20.67
CA GLU A 127 15.27 0.06 -20.64
C GLU A 127 14.76 -1.26 -21.24
N SER A 128 15.40 -1.78 -22.28
CA SER A 128 15.05 -3.09 -22.84
C SER A 128 15.24 -4.22 -21.83
N ASP A 129 16.26 -4.10 -20.97
CA ASP A 129 16.55 -5.08 -19.92
C ASP A 129 15.50 -5.04 -18.79
N TRP A 130 15.07 -3.84 -18.41
CA TRP A 130 14.13 -3.60 -17.30
C TRP A 130 12.65 -3.69 -17.69
N ASN A 131 12.29 -3.18 -18.86
CA ASN A 131 10.90 -2.95 -19.28
C ASN A 131 10.28 -4.26 -19.73
N ALA A 132 9.52 -4.88 -18.84
CA ALA A 132 8.89 -6.17 -19.08
C ALA A 132 7.86 -6.52 -18.01
N GLU A 133 7.25 -7.67 -18.24
CA GLU A 133 6.55 -8.42 -17.22
C GLU A 133 7.52 -9.35 -16.47
N TRP A 134 7.32 -9.42 -15.17
CA TRP A 134 8.21 -10.05 -14.19
C TRP A 134 7.41 -10.97 -13.28
N PHE A 135 7.86 -12.23 -13.17
CA PHE A 135 7.23 -13.26 -12.37
C PHE A 135 8.07 -13.62 -11.15
N LEU A 136 7.50 -13.47 -9.97
CA LEU A 136 8.15 -13.79 -8.71
C LEU A 136 8.50 -15.28 -8.65
N GLN A 137 9.76 -15.57 -8.38
CA GLN A 137 10.24 -16.90 -8.00
C GLN A 137 9.97 -17.09 -6.51
N VAL A 138 8.80 -17.64 -6.19
CA VAL A 138 8.35 -17.82 -4.79
C VAL A 138 9.33 -18.69 -4.01
N ASP A 139 9.92 -19.71 -4.63
CA ASP A 139 10.90 -20.61 -4.00
C ASP A 139 12.24 -19.92 -3.69
N GLU A 140 12.56 -18.82 -4.39
CA GLU A 140 13.76 -18.01 -4.12
C GLU A 140 13.48 -16.84 -3.16
N ALA A 141 12.22 -16.66 -2.71
CA ALA A 141 11.85 -15.57 -1.82
C ALA A 141 12.39 -15.82 -0.40
N VAL A 142 13.10 -14.84 0.15
CA VAL A 142 13.76 -14.95 1.45
C VAL A 142 13.28 -13.84 2.38
N TRP A 143 12.90 -14.23 3.60
CA TRP A 143 12.72 -13.34 4.75
C TRP A 143 13.63 -13.79 5.89
N LYS A 144 14.43 -12.87 6.41
CA LYS A 144 15.32 -13.10 7.56
C LYS A 144 14.92 -12.13 8.68
N PRO A 145 14.15 -12.58 9.69
CA PRO A 145 13.81 -11.73 10.82
C PRO A 145 15.07 -11.37 11.63
N SER A 146 15.09 -10.18 12.19
CA SER A 146 16.16 -9.73 13.09
C SER A 146 16.17 -10.53 14.39
N GLN A 147 17.34 -10.89 14.91
CA GLN A 147 17.47 -11.67 16.15
C GLN A 147 16.97 -10.93 17.41
N GLN A 148 16.84 -9.60 17.36
CA GLN A 148 16.37 -8.79 18.49
C GLN A 148 14.86 -8.93 18.76
N THR A 149 14.08 -9.40 17.79
CA THR A 149 12.62 -9.57 17.94
C THR A 149 12.23 -10.81 18.75
N MET A 150 13.14 -11.79 18.92
CA MET A 150 12.86 -13.05 19.63
C MET A 150 13.20 -13.04 21.12
N LYS A 151 13.84 -11.99 21.66
CA LYS A 151 14.27 -11.93 23.07
C LYS A 151 13.27 -11.27 24.03
N ALA A 152 12.11 -10.80 23.55
CA ALA A 152 11.13 -10.10 24.37
C ALA A 152 10.17 -11.02 25.15
N ASP A 153 10.03 -12.30 24.79
CA ASP A 153 8.98 -13.18 25.34
C ASP A 153 9.49 -14.19 26.38
N SER A 154 10.10 -13.74 27.48
CA SER A 154 10.33 -14.69 28.59
C SER A 154 10.22 -14.17 30.00
N LYS A 155 10.25 -12.86 30.29
CA LYS A 155 10.11 -12.36 31.68
C LYS A 155 9.66 -10.89 31.73
N SER A 156 8.36 -10.61 31.57
CA SER A 156 7.73 -9.43 32.18
C SER A 156 6.22 -9.49 31.95
N GLY A 157 5.45 -9.68 33.02
CA GLY A 157 3.99 -9.59 33.01
C GLY A 157 3.51 -8.15 32.86
N CYS A 158 3.63 -7.60 31.65
CA CYS A 158 2.81 -6.48 31.20
C CYS A 158 1.84 -7.01 30.15
N ASP A 159 0.68 -7.39 30.65
CA ASP A 159 -0.54 -7.62 29.90
C ASP A 159 -0.86 -6.39 29.03
N GLY A 160 -1.19 -6.60 27.75
CA GLY A 160 -1.83 -5.57 26.92
C GLY A 160 -1.03 -4.95 25.77
N PHE A 161 -0.29 -5.73 24.97
CA PHE A 161 -0.33 -5.45 23.53
C PHE A 161 -1.62 -6.07 23.05
N ALA A 162 -2.60 -5.25 22.68
CA ALA A 162 -3.87 -5.71 22.14
C ALA A 162 -3.63 -6.64 20.93
N GLU A 163 -3.62 -7.94 21.21
CA GLU A 163 -3.73 -9.04 20.26
C GLU A 163 -5.12 -8.98 19.62
N ASP A 164 -5.42 -7.97 18.80
CA ASP A 164 -6.70 -8.00 18.07
C ASP A 164 -6.84 -6.95 16.95
N SER A 165 -5.94 -6.92 15.96
CA SER A 165 -6.32 -6.29 14.68
C SER A 165 -5.53 -6.67 13.42
N GLU A 166 -4.44 -7.44 13.49
CA GLU A 166 -3.66 -7.77 12.28
C GLU A 166 -3.05 -9.18 12.34
N ALA A 167 -3.83 -10.16 12.77
CA ALA A 167 -3.52 -11.53 12.37
C ALA A 167 -3.54 -11.55 10.84
N ILE A 168 -2.36 -11.72 10.22
CA ILE A 168 -2.25 -11.91 8.76
C ILE A 168 -3.06 -13.16 8.46
N CYS A 169 -4.30 -12.97 8.02
CA CYS A 169 -5.14 -14.09 7.67
C CYS A 169 -4.70 -14.61 6.31
N LEU A 170 -4.98 -15.89 6.08
CA LEU A 170 -4.61 -16.56 4.83
C LEU A 170 -5.13 -15.80 3.59
N LEU A 171 -6.30 -15.17 3.69
CA LEU A 171 -6.90 -14.37 2.62
C LEU A 171 -6.06 -13.12 2.31
N THR A 172 -5.72 -12.31 3.30
CA THR A 172 -4.87 -11.12 3.10
C THR A 172 -3.49 -11.50 2.56
N LEU A 173 -2.96 -12.66 2.96
CA LEU A 173 -1.72 -13.18 2.40
C LEU A 173 -1.88 -13.52 0.91
N PHE A 174 -2.93 -14.25 0.53
CA PHE A 174 -3.20 -14.58 -0.88
C PHE A 174 -3.43 -13.35 -1.74
N GLU A 175 -4.19 -12.38 -1.23
CA GLU A 175 -4.38 -11.09 -1.90
C GLU A 175 -3.06 -10.36 -2.06
N THR A 176 -2.23 -10.28 -1.02
CA THR A 176 -0.92 -9.63 -1.13
C THR A 176 -0.02 -10.35 -2.13
N MET A 177 -0.02 -11.68 -2.12
CA MET A 177 0.77 -12.49 -3.06
C MET A 177 0.29 -12.28 -4.50
N SER A 178 -1.03 -12.28 -4.76
CA SER A 178 -1.55 -12.06 -6.13
C SER A 178 -1.14 -10.70 -6.70
N GLN A 179 -0.95 -9.70 -5.83
CA GLN A 179 -0.50 -8.36 -6.21
C GLN A 179 0.99 -8.23 -6.52
N ILE A 180 1.83 -9.14 -6.00
CA ILE A 180 3.29 -9.05 -6.14
C ILE A 180 3.89 -10.18 -7.00
N VAL A 181 3.14 -11.24 -7.27
CA VAL A 181 3.63 -12.41 -8.03
C VAL A 181 3.87 -12.05 -9.50
N ARG A 182 3.06 -11.17 -10.07
CA ARG A 182 3.17 -10.74 -11.47
C ARG A 182 3.15 -9.23 -11.54
N LEU A 183 4.31 -8.66 -11.87
CA LEU A 183 4.51 -7.22 -11.97
C LEU A 183 4.92 -6.84 -13.39
N GLN A 184 4.43 -5.72 -13.85
CA GLN A 184 4.93 -5.07 -15.05
C GLN A 184 5.70 -3.84 -14.63
N VAL A 185 6.94 -3.76 -15.12
CA VAL A 185 7.89 -2.72 -14.75
C VAL A 185 8.33 -2.03 -16.02
N ALA A 186 8.39 -0.70 -16.00
CA ALA A 186 9.02 0.09 -17.04
C ALA A 186 9.82 1.22 -16.41
N ILE A 187 11.10 1.31 -16.74
CA ILE A 187 11.96 2.42 -16.39
C ILE A 187 12.13 3.33 -17.60
N ASP A 188 12.13 4.63 -17.33
CA ASP A 188 12.56 5.69 -18.24
C ASP A 188 13.82 6.27 -17.62
N ALA A 189 14.97 5.89 -18.17
CA ALA A 189 16.26 6.21 -17.58
C ALA A 189 16.58 7.71 -17.73
N GLN A 190 16.07 8.35 -18.79
CA GLN A 190 16.29 9.76 -19.06
C GLN A 190 15.43 10.66 -18.17
N ALA A 191 14.15 10.31 -17.98
CA ALA A 191 13.25 11.03 -17.10
C ALA A 191 13.44 10.67 -15.62
N CYS A 192 14.28 9.66 -15.32
CA CYS A 192 14.42 9.05 -13.99
C CYS A 192 13.07 8.63 -13.43
N VAL A 193 12.26 7.89 -14.21
CA VAL A 193 10.92 7.45 -13.78
C VAL A 193 10.83 5.92 -13.79
N LEU A 194 10.36 5.34 -12.69
CA LEU A 194 9.99 3.93 -12.58
C LEU A 194 8.46 3.80 -12.54
N ARG A 195 7.91 3.01 -13.45
CA ARG A 195 6.51 2.65 -13.53
C ARG A 195 6.34 1.20 -13.12
N ILE A 196 5.42 0.94 -12.20
CA ILE A 196 5.15 -0.40 -11.66
C ILE A 196 3.65 -0.63 -11.70
N ARG A 197 3.24 -1.77 -12.24
CA ARG A 197 1.85 -2.19 -12.33
C ARG A 197 1.70 -3.63 -11.86
N SER A 198 0.75 -3.87 -10.98
CA SER A 198 0.24 -5.23 -10.71
C SER A 198 -0.75 -5.60 -11.80
N THR A 199 -0.68 -6.82 -12.32
CA THR A 199 -1.67 -7.29 -13.32
C THR A 199 -3.04 -7.55 -12.69
N GLU A 200 -3.08 -7.84 -11.40
CA GLU A 200 -4.30 -7.99 -10.63
C GLU A 200 -4.64 -6.62 -10.02
N GLY A 201 -5.57 -5.85 -10.58
CA GLY A 201 -5.78 -4.49 -10.09
C GLY A 201 -7.11 -3.87 -10.50
N VAL A 202 -7.43 -2.75 -9.85
CA VAL A 202 -8.64 -1.95 -10.13
C VAL A 202 -8.40 -0.87 -11.18
N ALA A 203 -7.14 -0.68 -11.58
CA ALA A 203 -6.65 0.33 -12.51
C ALA A 203 -6.83 -0.04 -14.00
N SER A 204 -6.70 0.95 -14.89
CA SER A 204 -6.54 0.73 -16.33
C SER A 204 -5.29 -0.08 -16.68
N ALA A 205 -5.30 -0.74 -17.84
CA ALA A 205 -4.12 -1.39 -18.41
C ALA A 205 -2.90 -0.46 -18.52
N LEU A 206 -3.16 0.85 -18.51
CA LEU A 206 -2.19 1.94 -18.61
C LEU A 206 -1.98 2.71 -17.29
N ASP A 207 -2.85 2.52 -16.29
CA ASP A 207 -2.64 3.12 -14.98
C ASP A 207 -1.57 2.31 -14.24
N CYS A 208 -0.63 3.00 -13.60
CA CYS A 208 0.46 2.39 -12.87
C CYS A 208 0.96 3.29 -11.75
N MET A 209 1.61 2.70 -10.75
CA MET A 209 2.41 3.45 -9.79
C MET A 209 3.57 4.10 -10.54
N CYS A 210 3.70 5.42 -10.42
CA CYS A 210 4.75 6.21 -11.05
C CYS A 210 5.65 6.82 -9.97
N LEU A 211 6.94 6.50 -10.03
CA LEU A 211 7.97 6.93 -9.09
C LEU A 211 9.04 7.72 -9.81
N VAL A 212 9.39 8.89 -9.29
CA VAL A 212 10.51 9.70 -9.78
C VAL A 212 11.73 9.43 -8.93
N LEU A 213 12.87 9.21 -9.58
CA LEU A 213 14.09 8.63 -9.00
C LEU A 213 15.23 9.66 -8.94
N ASP A 214 14.91 10.88 -8.50
CA ASP A 214 15.84 12.03 -8.48
C ASP A 214 16.46 12.31 -7.10
N GLY A 215 16.33 11.37 -6.16
CA GLY A 215 16.85 11.46 -4.80
C GLY A 215 16.06 12.40 -3.88
N LYS A 216 14.95 12.98 -4.34
CA LYS A 216 14.14 13.92 -3.55
C LYS A 216 12.99 13.23 -2.84
N GLU A 217 12.53 13.88 -1.78
CA GLU A 217 11.33 13.50 -1.04
C GLU A 217 10.08 13.72 -1.90
N ARG A 218 9.27 12.67 -2.07
CA ARG A 218 8.09 12.69 -2.95
C ARG A 218 6.95 11.87 -2.35
N VAL A 219 5.77 12.08 -2.90
CA VAL A 219 4.57 11.30 -2.60
C VAL A 219 4.09 10.63 -3.87
N PHE A 220 3.95 9.30 -3.87
CA PHE A 220 3.30 8.59 -4.97
C PHE A 220 1.79 8.60 -4.75
N SER A 221 1.03 8.69 -5.83
CA SER A 221 -0.43 8.85 -5.76
C SER A 221 -1.20 7.52 -5.81
N GLN A 222 -0.59 6.47 -6.33
CA GLN A 222 -1.19 5.15 -6.52
C GLN A 222 -0.24 4.02 -6.14
N PHE A 223 -0.80 2.96 -5.57
CA PHE A 223 -0.14 1.67 -5.45
C PHE A 223 -0.09 0.96 -6.81
N PRO A 224 0.74 -0.10 -6.98
CA PRO A 224 0.84 -0.83 -8.24
C PRO A 224 -0.48 -1.40 -8.76
N ASN A 225 -1.45 -1.66 -7.88
CA ASN A 225 -2.77 -2.18 -8.21
C ASN A 225 -3.80 -1.10 -8.61
N GLY A 226 -3.38 0.17 -8.60
CA GLY A 226 -4.21 1.33 -8.94
C GLY A 226 -5.01 1.95 -7.81
N LEU A 227 -4.93 1.39 -6.59
CA LEU A 227 -5.55 2.02 -5.42
C LEU A 227 -4.81 3.31 -5.08
N ALA A 228 -5.58 4.33 -4.72
CA ALA A 228 -5.01 5.60 -4.26
C ALA A 228 -4.21 5.40 -2.97
N SER A 229 -2.99 5.96 -2.90
CA SER A 229 -2.21 5.99 -1.66
C SER A 229 -2.85 6.88 -0.58
N GLY A 230 -3.68 7.83 -1.01
CA GLY A 230 -4.42 8.77 -0.15
C GLY A 230 -5.53 8.14 0.69
N ILE A 231 -5.81 6.83 0.56
CA ILE A 231 -6.79 6.10 1.38
C ILE A 231 -6.48 6.25 2.88
N GLY A 232 -5.19 6.30 3.24
CA GLY A 232 -4.74 6.35 4.63
C GLY A 232 -4.55 7.75 5.22
N SER A 233 -5.20 8.81 4.73
CA SER A 233 -5.04 10.19 5.27
C SER A 233 -3.57 10.66 5.38
N GLY A 234 -2.73 10.29 4.42
CA GLY A 234 -1.30 10.63 4.45
C GLY A 234 -0.38 9.63 5.17
N ARG A 235 -0.93 8.49 5.59
CA ARG A 235 -0.17 7.36 6.18
C ARG A 235 0.69 6.62 5.16
N HIS A 236 0.38 6.72 3.88
CA HIS A 236 1.13 6.07 2.79
C HIS A 236 1.46 7.09 1.71
N GLY A 237 2.37 6.72 0.82
CA GLY A 237 2.72 7.51 -0.36
C GLY A 237 4.11 8.13 -0.28
N ASP A 238 4.64 8.38 0.92
CA ASP A 238 5.95 9.01 1.08
C ASP A 238 7.09 8.09 0.64
N TYR A 239 7.97 8.61 -0.21
CA TYR A 239 9.14 7.89 -0.69
C TYR A 239 10.32 8.80 -1.05
N ILE A 240 11.50 8.19 -1.16
CA ILE A 240 12.69 8.74 -1.80
C ILE A 240 13.22 7.70 -2.77
N GLY A 241 13.25 8.02 -4.06
CA GLY A 241 13.77 7.15 -5.11
C GLY A 241 15.04 7.73 -5.72
N GLU A 242 16.03 6.90 -6.01
CA GLU A 242 17.28 7.31 -6.65
C GLU A 242 17.77 6.23 -7.63
N THR A 243 18.24 6.63 -8.81
CA THR A 243 18.97 5.75 -9.73
C THR A 243 20.47 5.95 -9.60
N ARG A 244 21.22 4.86 -9.57
CA ARG A 244 22.69 4.86 -9.60
C ARG A 244 23.21 3.88 -10.65
N VAL A 245 24.28 4.28 -11.34
CA VAL A 245 25.03 3.38 -12.23
C VAL A 245 26.28 2.94 -11.48
N GLU A 246 26.26 1.74 -10.90
CA GLU A 246 27.37 1.25 -10.05
C GLU A 246 28.53 0.67 -10.87
N LYS A 247 28.23 0.09 -12.03
CA LYS A 247 29.18 -0.46 -13.00
C LYS A 247 28.71 -0.07 -14.41
N PRO A 248 29.58 -0.06 -15.43
CA PRO A 248 29.15 0.18 -16.81
C PRO A 248 27.96 -0.72 -17.18
N GLY A 249 26.84 -0.11 -17.55
CA GLY A 249 25.60 -0.80 -17.91
C GLY A 249 24.77 -1.38 -16.75
N ARG A 250 25.21 -1.26 -15.48
CA ARG A 250 24.46 -1.74 -14.31
C ARG A 250 23.74 -0.59 -13.62
N LEU A 251 22.50 -0.35 -14.04
CA LEU A 251 21.57 0.52 -13.35
C LEU A 251 21.03 -0.18 -12.09
N VAL A 252 20.99 0.55 -10.99
CA VAL A 252 20.42 0.12 -9.70
C VAL A 252 19.45 1.21 -9.24
N VAL A 253 18.26 0.80 -8.82
CA VAL A 253 17.27 1.70 -8.21
C VAL A 253 17.28 1.50 -6.70
N TYR A 254 17.51 2.57 -5.97
CA TYR A 254 17.34 2.65 -4.53
C TYR A 254 16.00 3.30 -4.25
N LEU A 255 15.16 2.65 -3.46
CA LEU A 255 13.85 3.16 -3.10
C LEU A 255 13.66 3.06 -1.59
N GLN A 256 13.27 4.16 -0.96
CA GLN A 256 12.87 4.20 0.44
C GLN A 256 11.40 4.52 0.48
N VAL A 257 10.59 3.69 1.13
CA VAL A 257 9.14 3.88 1.27
C VAL A 257 8.80 3.99 2.75
N PHE A 258 7.94 4.94 3.09
CA PHE A 258 7.52 5.18 4.46
C PHE A 258 6.02 4.90 4.62
N THR A 259 5.67 4.25 5.73
CA THR A 259 4.29 4.05 6.16
C THR A 259 4.15 4.52 7.59
N TRP A 260 3.21 5.43 7.83
CA TRP A 260 3.07 6.11 9.10
C TRP A 260 1.90 5.54 9.90
N SER A 261 2.15 5.33 11.19
CA SER A 261 1.11 4.99 12.14
C SER A 261 0.67 6.23 12.91
N THR A 262 -0.64 6.43 12.99
CA THR A 262 -1.28 7.43 13.87
C THR A 262 -1.80 6.79 15.17
N GLU A 263 -1.65 5.48 15.33
CA GLU A 263 -2.13 4.74 16.49
C GLU A 263 -1.02 4.72 17.55
N ILE A 264 -1.39 5.01 18.81
CA ILE A 264 -0.48 5.22 19.95
C ILE A 264 0.42 3.99 20.23
N HIS A 265 -0.02 2.80 19.85
CA HIS A 265 0.68 1.54 20.12
C HIS A 265 1.21 0.84 18.87
N ARG A 266 1.20 1.51 17.71
CA ARG A 266 1.65 0.90 16.47
C ARG A 266 2.86 1.64 15.88
N PRO A 267 3.90 0.92 15.47
CA PRO A 267 5.06 1.53 14.88
C PRO A 267 4.76 2.09 13.49
N SER A 268 5.49 3.13 13.10
CA SER A 268 5.65 3.48 11.68
C SER A 268 6.71 2.57 11.06
N TYR A 269 6.62 2.36 9.74
CA TYR A 269 7.52 1.49 8.99
C TYR A 269 8.30 2.28 7.94
N HIS A 270 9.56 1.87 7.76
CA HIS A 270 10.46 2.38 6.74
C HIS A 270 11.08 1.20 6.01
N VAL A 271 10.76 1.05 4.74
CA VAL A 271 11.28 -0.02 3.88
C VAL A 271 12.35 0.56 2.98
N ARG A 272 13.54 -0.04 2.98
CA ARG A 272 14.63 0.33 2.07
C ARG A 272 14.82 -0.80 1.07
N LEU A 273 14.71 -0.47 -0.20
CA LEU A 273 14.78 -1.38 -1.32
C LEU A 273 15.97 -1.03 -2.21
N ARG A 274 16.64 -2.07 -2.67
CA ARG A 274 17.62 -2.04 -3.75
C ARG A 274 17.11 -2.98 -4.84
N ILE A 275 16.80 -2.40 -5.99
CA ILE A 275 16.23 -3.06 -7.15
C ILE A 275 17.28 -3.05 -8.27
N GLU A 276 17.51 -4.20 -8.88
CA GLU A 276 18.47 -4.32 -9.98
C GLU A 276 18.08 -5.40 -10.97
N CYS A 277 18.35 -5.14 -12.24
CA CYS A 277 18.20 -6.14 -13.29
C CYS A 277 19.56 -6.80 -13.58
N TRP A 278 19.59 -8.13 -13.52
CA TRP A 278 20.75 -8.97 -13.81
C TRP A 278 20.57 -9.62 -15.18
N GLN A 279 21.54 -9.35 -16.08
CA GLN A 279 21.68 -10.02 -17.38
C GLN A 279 20.38 -10.03 -18.20
N SER A 280 19.56 -8.98 -18.10
CA SER A 280 18.30 -8.82 -18.85
C SER A 280 17.26 -9.92 -18.60
N LYS A 281 17.45 -10.75 -17.56
CA LYS A 281 16.64 -11.96 -17.31
C LYS A 281 16.07 -12.04 -15.91
N ARG A 282 16.68 -11.36 -14.94
CA ARG A 282 16.31 -11.47 -13.54
C ARG A 282 16.26 -10.11 -12.86
N LEU A 283 15.10 -9.74 -12.33
CA LEU A 283 14.92 -8.55 -11.51
C LEU A 283 15.02 -8.97 -10.04
N CYS A 284 16.01 -8.45 -9.33
CA CYS A 284 16.23 -8.75 -7.92
C CYS A 284 15.81 -7.52 -7.10
N VAL A 285 14.92 -7.74 -6.13
CA VAL A 285 14.52 -6.73 -5.14
C VAL A 285 15.02 -7.21 -3.79
N SER A 286 15.90 -6.46 -3.16
CA SER A 286 16.45 -6.80 -1.84
C SER A 286 16.38 -5.60 -0.92
N GLY A 287 16.28 -5.83 0.38
CA GLY A 287 16.08 -4.72 1.29
C GLY A 287 15.93 -5.13 2.74
N ASP A 288 15.58 -4.14 3.54
CA ASP A 288 15.21 -4.31 4.92
C ASP A 288 13.95 -3.52 5.28
N VAL A 289 13.29 -3.99 6.33
CA VAL A 289 12.13 -3.35 6.93
C VAL A 289 12.54 -2.86 8.29
N LEU A 290 12.38 -1.57 8.51
CA LEU A 290 12.59 -0.92 9.79
C LEU A 290 11.25 -0.52 10.40
N ALA A 291 11.16 -0.55 11.72
CA ALA A 291 10.04 -0.03 12.48
C ALA A 291 10.52 1.01 13.49
N THR A 292 9.65 1.95 13.85
CA THR A 292 9.97 2.89 14.92
C THR A 292 10.20 2.16 16.24
N THR A 293 11.20 2.60 16.99
CA THR A 293 11.52 2.06 18.31
C THR A 293 10.48 2.45 19.35
N ALA A 294 9.90 3.64 19.19
CA ALA A 294 8.83 4.14 20.03
C ALA A 294 7.44 3.76 19.47
N PRO A 295 6.47 3.39 20.35
CA PRO A 295 5.16 2.86 19.96
C PRO A 295 4.23 3.91 19.33
N ALA A 296 4.42 5.19 19.63
CA ALA A 296 3.73 6.30 18.96
C ALA A 296 4.75 7.09 18.12
N SER A 297 4.41 7.41 16.88
CA SER A 297 5.28 8.21 16.00
C SER A 297 4.91 9.69 15.96
N PHE A 298 3.68 10.04 16.35
CA PHE A 298 3.12 11.38 16.22
C PHE A 298 2.22 11.74 17.42
N PRO A 299 2.32 12.96 17.96
CA PRO A 299 1.34 13.51 18.89
C PRO A 299 -0.06 13.55 18.27
N LEU A 300 -1.12 13.41 19.09
CA LEU A 300 -2.52 13.49 18.64
C LEU A 300 -2.81 14.76 17.83
N GLU A 301 -2.24 15.89 18.22
CA GLU A 301 -2.40 17.18 17.55
C GLU A 301 -1.90 17.14 16.10
N ASP A 302 -0.77 16.47 15.87
CA ASP A 302 -0.13 16.36 14.55
C ASP A 302 -0.78 15.29 13.65
N THR A 303 -1.47 14.29 14.23
CA THR A 303 -2.12 13.23 13.44
C THR A 303 -3.14 13.76 12.44
N SER A 304 -3.79 14.88 12.77
CA SER A 304 -4.80 15.52 11.93
C SER A 304 -4.23 16.11 10.63
N ASN A 305 -2.97 16.53 10.66
CA ASN A 305 -2.28 17.20 9.55
C ASN A 305 -1.23 16.32 8.86
N LEU A 306 -1.17 15.03 9.22
CA LEU A 306 -0.15 14.11 8.71
C LEU A 306 -0.12 14.05 7.18
N GLY A 307 -1.27 14.17 6.50
CA GLY A 307 -1.32 14.22 5.03
C GLY A 307 -0.68 15.45 4.39
N GLU A 308 -0.57 16.55 5.12
CA GLU A 308 -0.02 17.82 4.63
C GLU A 308 1.44 18.01 5.06
N MET A 309 1.88 17.27 6.08
CA MET A 309 3.26 17.31 6.56
C MET A 309 4.25 16.79 5.50
N PRO A 310 5.31 17.55 5.18
CA PRO A 310 6.41 17.06 4.36
C PRO A 310 7.12 15.86 5.01
N LEU A 311 7.64 14.94 4.19
CA LEU A 311 8.39 13.77 4.65
C LEU A 311 9.52 14.12 5.65
N ARG A 312 10.33 15.15 5.37
CA ARG A 312 11.34 15.64 6.33
C ARG A 312 10.78 15.97 7.72
N MET A 313 9.59 16.57 7.78
CA MET A 313 8.96 16.94 9.06
C MET A 313 8.46 15.70 9.78
N LYS A 314 7.89 14.74 9.05
CA LYS A 314 7.48 13.45 9.63
C LYS A 314 8.66 12.69 10.22
N ARG A 315 9.79 12.66 9.50
CA ARG A 315 11.03 12.02 9.97
C ARG A 315 11.62 12.74 11.18
N ALA A 316 11.61 14.07 11.19
CA ALA A 316 12.04 14.86 12.33
C ALA A 316 11.15 14.64 13.56
N ALA A 317 9.83 14.56 13.38
CA ALA A 317 8.89 14.26 14.47
C ALA A 317 9.20 12.90 15.12
N VAL A 318 9.42 11.85 14.31
CA VAL A 318 9.83 10.54 14.82
C VAL A 318 11.17 10.58 15.56
N ALA A 319 12.15 11.32 15.05
CA ALA A 319 13.44 11.48 15.71
C ALA A 319 13.32 12.22 17.05
N ASN A 320 12.60 13.34 17.08
CA ASN A 320 12.36 14.14 18.28
C ASN A 320 11.61 13.34 19.34
N PHE A 321 10.59 12.55 18.94
CA PHE A 321 9.84 11.72 19.86
C PHE A 321 10.71 10.62 20.49
N PHE A 322 11.58 10.00 19.68
CA PHE A 322 12.57 9.06 20.18
C PHE A 322 13.53 9.69 21.19
N GLU A 323 14.03 10.90 20.90
CA GLU A 323 14.92 11.64 21.82
C GLU A 323 14.22 12.01 23.13
N GLN A 324 12.96 12.44 23.08
CA GLN A 324 12.15 12.71 24.28
C GLN A 324 11.97 11.44 25.12
N GLN A 325 11.64 10.31 24.51
CA GLN A 325 11.54 9.04 25.25
C GLN A 325 12.86 8.63 25.90
N LEU A 326 14.00 8.83 25.22
CA LEU A 326 15.31 8.56 25.84
C LEU A 326 15.56 9.41 27.09
N GLN A 327 15.09 10.66 27.10
CA GLN A 327 15.19 11.55 28.25
C GLN A 327 14.26 11.11 29.39
N ASP A 328 12.99 10.84 29.08
CA ASP A 328 11.96 10.46 30.06
C ASP A 328 12.24 9.10 30.72
N TYR A 329 12.81 8.14 29.98
CA TYR A 329 13.09 6.77 30.45
C TYR A 329 14.52 6.56 30.97
N SER A 330 15.33 7.61 31.07
CA SER A 330 16.64 7.57 31.75
C SER A 330 16.55 7.20 33.26
N ALA A 331 15.33 7.00 33.79
CA ALA A 331 15.04 6.53 35.15
C ALA A 331 14.48 5.08 35.26
N GLY A 332 14.36 4.29 34.18
CA GLY A 332 13.77 2.93 34.25
C GLY A 332 14.32 1.91 33.24
N GLU A 333 14.40 0.65 33.64
CA GLU A 333 15.11 -0.52 33.07
C GLU A 333 14.79 -0.96 31.61
N TRP A 334 14.10 -0.15 30.81
CA TRP A 334 13.72 -0.48 29.42
C TRP A 334 14.67 0.07 28.36
N ALA A 335 15.81 0.63 28.77
CA ALA A 335 16.86 1.10 27.87
C ALA A 335 17.58 -0.08 27.18
N THR A 336 16.90 -0.73 26.24
CA THR A 336 17.55 -1.60 25.26
C THR A 336 18.44 -0.74 24.38
N SER A 337 19.76 -0.79 24.67
CA SER A 337 20.89 -0.22 23.94
C SER A 337 20.68 1.18 23.29
N PRO A 338 21.26 2.26 23.84
CA PRO A 338 21.26 3.62 23.27
C PRO A 338 21.91 3.76 21.87
N SER A 339 22.29 2.65 21.22
CA SER A 339 22.87 2.61 19.87
C SER A 339 21.84 2.39 18.75
N ALA A 340 20.61 1.99 19.07
CA ALA A 340 19.54 1.85 18.08
C ALA A 340 18.83 3.20 17.95
N GLY A 341 19.03 3.93 16.85
CA GLY A 341 18.36 5.21 16.61
C GLY A 341 16.83 5.09 16.53
N PRO A 342 16.12 6.08 15.97
CA PRO A 342 14.64 6.09 15.94
C PRO A 342 14.01 4.92 15.17
N TRP A 343 14.81 4.15 14.44
CA TRP A 343 14.40 3.02 13.61
C TRP A 343 15.17 1.75 14.00
N ARG A 344 14.45 0.66 14.18
CA ARG A 344 14.98 -0.68 14.46
C ARG A 344 14.71 -1.63 13.30
N GLU A 345 15.71 -2.39 12.88
CA GLU A 345 15.57 -3.41 11.84
C GLU A 345 14.68 -4.57 12.31
N LEU A 346 13.57 -4.81 11.62
CA LEU A 346 12.70 -5.97 11.85
C LEU A 346 13.16 -7.21 11.10
N GLY A 347 13.76 -7.01 9.92
CA GLY A 347 14.30 -8.09 9.13
C GLY A 347 14.72 -7.64 7.75
N ARG A 348 15.30 -8.58 7.00
CA ARG A 348 15.79 -8.40 5.64
C ARG A 348 15.07 -9.32 4.69
N PHE A 349 14.85 -8.85 3.48
CA PHE A 349 14.18 -9.62 2.45
C PHE A 349 14.97 -9.64 1.14
N ARG A 350 14.69 -10.67 0.35
CA ARG A 350 15.12 -10.77 -1.03
C ARG A 350 14.02 -11.46 -1.84
N LEU A 351 13.64 -10.82 -2.94
CA LEU A 351 12.71 -11.31 -3.94
C LEU A 351 13.43 -11.36 -5.28
N SER A 352 13.16 -12.39 -6.06
CA SER A 352 13.77 -12.65 -7.36
C SER A 352 12.68 -12.87 -8.38
N TYR A 353 12.74 -12.17 -9.49
CA TYR A 353 11.74 -12.24 -10.55
C TYR A 353 12.38 -12.67 -11.86
N LEU A 354 11.70 -13.52 -12.62
CA LEU A 354 12.09 -13.88 -13.98
C LEU A 354 11.30 -13.06 -15.00
N LYS A 355 11.97 -12.67 -16.07
CA LYS A 355 11.36 -11.97 -17.19
C LYS A 355 10.44 -12.92 -17.97
N ALA A 356 9.27 -12.43 -18.35
CA ALA A 356 8.29 -13.12 -19.20
C ALA A 356 8.83 -13.46 -20.59
#